data_AF-A0A3A2VPG1-F1
#
_entry.id   AF-A0A3A2VPG1-F1
#
_cell.length_a   1.000
_cell.length_b   1.000
_cell.length_c   1.000
_cell.angle_alpha   90.00
_cell.angle_beta   90.00
_cell.angle_gamma   90.00
#
_symmetry.space_group_name_H-M   'P 1'
#
loop_
_entity.id
_entity.type
_entity.pdbx_description
1 polymer ?
#
loop_
_entity_poly.entity_id
_entity_poly.type
_entity_poly.pdbx_seq_one_letter_code
_entity_poly.pdbx_strand_id
1 'polypeptide(L)'
;MKVGDILEIAGRVVGRIEETTEGTLLVRKGYVTYQGGQKVIVLTKQAVYLDSETIKNAYWIKTIDSSIISETVNLIACDNLIREFLDM
;
A
#
# COMPACT_ATOMS: atom_id res chain seq x y z
N MET A 1 3.81 6.86 8.31
CA MET A 1 3.23 5.65 8.92
C MET A 1 2.42 6.05 10.13
N LYS A 2 1.12 5.82 10.08
CA LYS A 2 0.16 6.07 11.13
C LYS A 2 -0.80 4.89 11.22
N VAL A 3 -1.46 4.72 12.36
CA VAL A 3 -2.58 3.79 12.50
C VAL A 3 -3.66 4.16 11.48
N GLY A 4 -4.17 3.16 10.76
CA GLY A 4 -5.14 3.32 9.67
C GLY A 4 -4.52 3.35 8.28
N ASP A 5 -3.22 3.64 8.14
CA ASP A 5 -2.54 3.63 6.84
C ASP A 5 -2.54 2.23 6.22
N ILE A 6 -2.67 2.17 4.91
CA ILE A 6 -2.50 0.96 4.12
C ILE A 6 -1.02 0.75 3.84
N LEU A 7 -0.53 -0.46 4.14
CA LEU A 7 0.83 -0.86 3.80
C LEU A 7 0.84 -1.47 2.40
N GLU A 8 1.65 -0.90 1.53
CA GLU A 8 1.96 -1.44 0.22
C GLU A 8 3.44 -1.86 0.15
N ILE A 9 3.68 -3.06 -0.34
CA ILE A 9 5.00 -3.66 -0.51
C ILE A 9 5.16 -4.03 -1.98
N ALA A 10 6.17 -3.47 -2.64
CA ALA A 10 6.49 -3.69 -4.05
C ALA A 10 5.25 -3.57 -4.99
N GLY A 11 4.45 -2.50 -4.83
CA GLY A 11 3.26 -2.29 -5.67
C GLY A 11 2.02 -3.06 -5.22
N ARG A 12 2.08 -3.86 -4.15
CA ARG A 12 0.97 -4.70 -3.69
C ARG A 12 0.51 -4.28 -2.30
N VAL A 13 -0.79 -4.00 -2.16
CA VAL A 13 -1.42 -3.79 -0.85
C VAL A 13 -1.37 -5.10 -0.07
N VAL A 14 -0.75 -5.07 1.11
CA VAL A 14 -0.57 -6.25 1.97
C VAL A 14 -1.40 -6.19 3.25
N GLY A 15 -1.86 -5.00 3.65
CA GLY A 15 -2.64 -4.84 4.87
C GLY A 15 -2.78 -3.41 5.34
N ARG A 16 -3.29 -3.27 6.57
CA ARG A 16 -3.49 -2.00 7.26
C ARG A 16 -2.73 -1.98 8.58
N ILE A 17 -2.12 -0.85 8.91
CA ILE A 17 -1.47 -0.63 10.19
C ILE A 17 -2.55 -0.46 11.27
N GLU A 18 -2.58 -1.35 12.25
CA GLU A 18 -3.52 -1.28 13.39
C GLU A 18 -2.84 -0.67 14.63
N GLU A 19 -1.52 -0.80 14.75
CA GLU A 19 -0.76 -0.29 15.89
C GLU A 19 0.64 0.14 15.45
N THR A 20 1.15 1.19 16.07
CA THR A 20 2.51 1.70 15.87
C THR A 20 3.21 1.86 17.21
N THR A 21 4.35 1.19 17.38
CA THR A 21 5.28 1.43 18.49
C THR A 21 6.61 1.98 17.95
N GLU A 22 7.54 2.33 18.83
CA GLU A 22 8.83 2.91 18.43
C GLU A 22 9.62 2.01 17.47
N GLY A 23 9.61 0.70 17.71
CA GLY A 23 10.36 -0.28 16.92
C GLY A 23 9.51 -1.19 16.02
N THR A 24 8.19 -1.26 16.21
CA THR A 24 7.36 -2.23 15.47
C THR A 24 6.03 -1.68 14.99
N LEU A 25 5.49 -2.31 13.94
CA LEU A 25 4.15 -2.09 13.43
C LEU A 25 3.33 -3.37 13.54
N LEU A 26 2.11 -3.29 14.04
CA LEU A 26 1.13 -4.36 13.89
C LEU A 26 0.34 -4.13 12.60
N VAL A 27 0.49 -5.06 11.65
CA VAL A 27 -0.18 -4.99 10.35
C VAL A 27 -1.22 -6.08 10.26
N ARG A 28 -2.49 -5.68 10.14
CA ARG A 28 -3.59 -6.60 9.82
C ARG A 28 -3.57 -6.89 8.32
N LYS A 29 -3.39 -8.16 7.97
CA LYS A 29 -3.27 -8.58 6.58
C LYS A 29 -4.55 -8.31 5.83
N GLY A 30 -4.42 -7.82 4.61
CA GLY A 30 -5.54 -7.59 3.71
C GLY A 30 -5.13 -7.78 2.27
N TYR A 31 -6.13 -7.81 1.40
CA TYR A 31 -5.93 -7.87 -0.03
C TYR A 31 -6.96 -7.00 -0.72
N VAL A 32 -6.67 -6.67 -1.98
CA VAL A 32 -7.57 -5.87 -2.80
C VAL A 32 -8.46 -6.78 -3.64
N THR A 33 -9.75 -6.45 -3.70
CA THR A 33 -10.74 -7.09 -4.58
C THR A 33 -11.64 -6.03 -5.22
N TYR A 34 -12.59 -6.47 -6.05
CA TYR A 34 -13.62 -5.61 -6.64
C TYR A 34 -14.98 -5.93 -6.04
N GLN A 35 -15.70 -4.89 -5.62
CA GLN A 35 -17.09 -4.97 -5.18
C GLN A 35 -17.91 -3.93 -5.96
N GLY A 36 -18.89 -4.38 -6.75
CA GLY A 36 -19.70 -3.47 -7.58
C GLY A 36 -18.88 -2.67 -8.59
N GLY A 37 -17.75 -3.20 -9.08
CA GLY A 37 -16.84 -2.49 -9.99
C GLY A 37 -15.85 -1.55 -9.30
N GLN A 38 -15.97 -1.34 -7.99
CA GLN A 38 -15.03 -0.52 -7.22
C GLN A 38 -13.96 -1.38 -6.56
N LYS A 39 -12.72 -0.89 -6.58
CA LYS A 39 -11.59 -1.50 -5.90
C LYS A 39 -11.74 -1.29 -4.40
N VAL A 40 -11.75 -2.37 -3.63
CA VAL A 40 -11.93 -2.35 -2.17
C VAL A 40 -10.85 -3.19 -1.47
N ILE A 41 -10.47 -2.79 -0.27
CA ILE A 41 -9.53 -3.56 0.56
C ILE A 41 -10.32 -4.41 1.55
N VAL A 42 -10.04 -5.71 1.56
CA VAL A 42 -10.62 -6.67 2.50
C VAL A 42 -9.57 -7.05 3.54
N LEU A 43 -9.85 -6.80 4.81
CA LEU A 43 -8.98 -7.17 5.92
C LEU A 43 -9.33 -8.57 6.44
N THR A 44 -8.32 -9.38 6.66
CA THR A 44 -8.45 -10.74 7.21
C THR A 44 -8.42 -10.70 8.74
N LYS A 45 -8.58 -11.86 9.38
CA LYS A 45 -8.38 -12.00 10.84
C LYS A 45 -6.90 -12.14 11.24
N GLN A 46 -5.98 -12.23 10.28
CA GLN A 46 -4.56 -12.40 10.55
C GLN A 46 -3.85 -11.06 10.68
N ALA A 47 -2.88 -10.99 11.59
CA ALA A 47 -1.99 -9.85 11.76
C ALA A 47 -0.54 -10.31 11.95
N VAL A 48 0.41 -9.45 11.64
CA VAL A 48 1.85 -9.69 11.78
C VAL A 48 2.54 -8.45 12.35
N TYR A 49 3.55 -8.67 13.18
CA TYR A 49 4.46 -7.60 13.60
C TYR A 49 5.58 -7.46 12.57
N LEU A 50 5.88 -6.22 12.20
CA LEU A 50 6.98 -5.84 11.32
C LEU A 50 7.91 -4.87 12.04
N ASP A 51 9.20 -4.97 11.76
CA ASP A 51 10.19 -4.00 12.24
C ASP A 51 10.03 -2.65 11.52
N SER A 52 9.88 -1.58 12.29
CA SER A 52 9.60 -0.24 11.78
C SER A 52 10.78 0.35 10.98
N GLU A 53 12.03 0.01 11.33
CA GLU A 53 13.21 0.53 10.63
C GLU A 53 13.34 -0.07 9.22
N THR A 54 13.12 -1.38 9.10
CA THR A 54 13.10 -2.10 7.82
C THR A 54 12.11 -1.47 6.85
N ILE A 55 10.93 -1.10 7.35
CA ILE A 55 9.87 -0.47 6.54
C ILE A 55 10.28 0.95 6.10
N LYS A 56 10.84 1.76 7.02
CA LYS A 56 11.26 3.14 6.72
C LYS A 56 12.42 3.22 5.73
N ASN A 57 13.34 2.26 5.77
CA ASN A 57 14.55 2.27 4.95
C ASN A 57 14.38 1.57 3.60
N ALA A 58 13.21 0.98 3.32
CA ALA A 58 12.94 0.28 2.07
C ALA A 58 12.19 1.18 1.07
N TYR A 59 12.85 1.54 -0.04
CA TYR A 59 12.25 2.39 -1.09
C TYR A 59 11.01 1.77 -1.77
N TRP A 60 10.85 0.45 -1.68
CA TRP A 60 9.78 -0.33 -2.29
C TRP A 60 8.62 -0.61 -1.32
N ILE A 61 8.65 -0.03 -0.12
CA ILE A 61 7.58 -0.11 0.86
C ILE A 61 7.04 1.29 1.10
N LYS A 62 5.71 1.43 1.05
CA LYS A 62 5.06 2.73 1.26
C LYS A 62 3.79 2.58 2.11
N THR A 63 3.52 3.61 2.91
CA THR A 63 2.25 3.76 3.62
C THR A 63 1.37 4.75 2.86
N ILE A 64 0.18 4.30 2.48
CA ILE A 64 -0.80 5.08 1.73
C ILE A 64 -1.94 5.43 2.69
N ASP A 65 -2.43 6.67 2.61
CA ASP A 65 -3.65 7.04 3.34
C ASP A 65 -4.82 6.18 2.88
N SER A 66 -5.59 5.64 3.83
CA SER A 66 -6.72 4.74 3.52
C SER A 66 -7.82 5.34 2.65
N SER A 67 -7.89 6.67 2.53
CA SER A 67 -8.80 7.37 1.61
C SER A 67 -8.35 7.33 0.15
N ILE A 68 -7.10 6.93 -0.12
CA ILE A 68 -6.49 6.92 -1.45
C ILE A 68 -6.26 5.47 -1.88
N ILE A 69 -7.13 4.95 -2.74
CA ILE A 69 -6.88 3.65 -3.40
C ILE A 69 -6.16 3.94 -4.72
N SER A 70 -4.84 3.77 -4.76
CA SER A 70 -4.06 3.95 -5.98
C SER A 70 -4.46 2.91 -7.04
N GLU A 71 -4.69 3.38 -8.27
CA GLU A 71 -4.84 2.53 -9.44
C GLU A 71 -3.48 2.25 -10.08
N THR A 72 -3.25 0.99 -10.43
CA THR A 72 -2.04 0.60 -11.16
C THR A 72 -2.28 0.87 -12.62
N VAL A 73 -1.57 1.84 -13.19
CA VAL A 73 -1.58 2.11 -14.62
C VAL A 73 -0.65 1.10 -15.32
N ASN A 74 -1.17 0.37 -16.31
CA ASN A 74 -0.35 -0.57 -17.08
C ASN A 74 0.52 0.21 -18.08
N LEU A 75 1.84 0.15 -17.85
CA LEU A 75 2.85 0.89 -18.60
C LEU A 75 2.93 0.51 -20.08
N ILE A 76 2.43 -0.67 -20.49
CA ILE A 76 2.48 -1.13 -21.89
C ILE A 76 1.66 -0.21 -22.82
N ALA A 77 0.63 0.47 -22.30
CA ALA A 77 -0.26 1.34 -23.08
C ALA A 77 -0.11 2.84 -22.75
N CYS A 78 0.87 3.21 -21.90
CA CYS A 78 0.94 4.54 -21.29
C CYS A 78 2.29 5.23 -21.49
N ASP A 79 3.07 4.81 -22.48
CA ASP A 79 4.32 5.46 -22.90
C ASP A 79 4.15 6.99 -23.10
N ASN A 80 3.05 7.42 -23.71
CA ASN A 80 2.74 8.84 -23.89
C ASN A 80 2.43 9.55 -22.57
N LEU A 81 1.71 8.90 -21.64
CA LEU A 81 1.35 9.47 -20.34
C LEU A 81 2.57 9.63 -19.44
N ILE A 82 3.52 8.68 -19.50
CA ILE A 82 4.77 8.73 -18.74
C ILE A 82 5.65 9.87 -19.25
N ARG A 83 5.75 10.05 -20.58
CA ARG A 83 6.50 11.16 -21.19
C ARG A 83 5.94 12.52 -20.76
N GLU A 84 4.62 12.66 -20.75
CA GLU A 84 3.93 13.86 -20.28
C GLU A 84 4.17 14.12 -18.78
N PHE A 85 4.16 13.09 -17.94
CA PHE A 85 4.35 13.24 -16.49
C PHE A 85 5.81 13.45 -16.05
N LEU A 86 6.77 12.90 -16.80
CA LEU A 86 8.19 12.98 -16.47
C LEU A 86 8.91 14.12 -17.20
N ASP A 87 8.19 14.99 -17.92
CA ASP A 87 8.76 16.04 -18.79
C ASP A 87 9.88 15.48 -19.69
N MET A 88 9.62 14.32 -20.31
CA MET A 88 10.58 13.56 -21.12
C MET A 88 10.34 13.65 -22.62
#